data_AF-A0A8K1G982-F1
#
_entry.id   AF-A0A8K1G982-F1
#
_cell.length_a   1.000
_cell.length_b   1.000
_cell.length_c   1.000
_cell.angle_alpha   90.00
_cell.angle_beta   90.00
_cell.angle_gamma   90.00
#
_symmetry.space_group_name_H-M   'P 1'
#
loop_
_entity.id
_entity.type
_entity.pdbx_description
1 polymer ?
#
loop_
_entity_poly.entity_id
_entity_poly.type
_entity_poly.pdbx_seq_one_letter_code
_entity_poly.pdbx_strand_id
1 'polypeptide(L)'
;MSPLPGAELVRSSVQLYRYLLRCCRRLPRGPVRQHYRHAIRQSFKVHADEDDPERIQQIIKRAIEDADWVMNKFKGERTMELEGAAMARLQLQMSEVPAGIWEHQTKGMIDVIDVDHQDL
;
A
#
# COMPACT_ATOMS: atom_id res chain seq x y z
N MET A 1 10.17 -3.56 -7.82
CA MET A 1 9.60 -2.91 -6.61
C MET A 1 10.45 -3.31 -5.43
N SER A 2 10.86 -2.34 -4.60
CA SER A 2 11.64 -2.64 -3.39
C SER A 2 10.75 -3.34 -2.35
N PRO A 3 11.25 -4.40 -1.70
CA PRO A 3 10.45 -5.17 -0.77
C PRO A 3 10.12 -4.35 0.48
N LEU A 4 8.96 -4.60 1.11
CA LEU A 4 8.62 -3.87 2.34
C LEU A 4 9.59 -4.19 3.49
N PRO A 5 9.77 -3.26 4.44
CA PRO A 5 10.66 -3.46 5.58
C PRO A 5 10.37 -4.76 6.32
N GLY A 6 11.40 -5.61 6.44
CA GLY A 6 11.34 -6.90 7.13
C GLY A 6 11.02 -8.10 6.25
N ALA A 7 10.78 -7.93 4.96
CA ALA A 7 10.64 -9.03 3.99
C ALA A 7 11.95 -9.84 3.84
N GLU A 8 13.11 -9.19 3.91
CA GLU A 8 14.44 -9.82 3.82
C GLU A 8 14.73 -10.84 4.93
N LEU A 9 14.01 -10.72 6.05
CA LEU A 9 14.13 -11.62 7.20
C LEU A 9 13.26 -12.88 7.07
N VAL A 10 12.41 -12.93 6.06
CA VAL A 10 11.49 -14.04 5.83
C VAL A 10 12.22 -15.14 5.07
N ARG A 11 12.68 -16.16 5.80
CA ARG A 11 13.35 -17.35 5.25
C ARG A 11 12.56 -18.63 5.48
N SER A 12 11.49 -18.57 6.26
CA SER A 12 10.65 -19.72 6.64
C SER A 12 9.16 -19.40 6.51
N SER A 13 8.34 -20.45 6.36
CA SER A 13 6.88 -20.37 6.30
C SER A 13 6.27 -19.66 7.51
N VAL A 14 6.76 -19.94 8.73
CA VAL A 14 6.29 -19.29 9.97
C VAL A 14 6.60 -17.79 9.98
N GLN A 15 7.79 -17.38 9.50
CA GLN A 15 8.13 -15.97 9.37
C GLN A 15 7.24 -15.29 8.32
N LEU A 16 6.97 -15.96 7.20
CA LEU A 16 6.08 -15.46 6.14
C LEU A 16 4.68 -15.21 6.70
N TYR A 17 4.13 -16.17 7.45
CA TYR A 17 2.80 -16.03 8.04
C TYR A 17 2.69 -14.78 8.93
N ARG A 18 3.68 -14.58 9.82
CA ARG A 18 3.73 -13.42 10.71
C ARG A 18 3.90 -12.11 9.94
N TYR A 19 4.73 -12.11 8.90
CA TYR A 19 4.96 -10.97 8.02
C TYR A 19 3.66 -10.55 7.31
N LEU A 20 2.98 -11.49 6.64
CA LEU A 20 1.74 -11.21 5.92
C LEU A 20 0.63 -10.69 6.85
N LEU A 21 0.51 -11.26 8.06
CA LEU A 21 -0.44 -10.75 9.06
C LEU A 21 -0.11 -9.33 9.53
N ARG A 22 1.16 -8.94 9.57
CA ARG A 22 1.58 -7.57 9.87
C ARG A 22 1.19 -6.63 8.73
N CYS A 23 1.36 -7.05 7.47
CA CYS A 23 0.90 -6.30 6.30
C CYS A 23 -0.61 -6.07 6.35
N CYS A 24 -1.41 -7.10 6.69
CA CYS A 24 -2.86 -6.93 6.84
C CYS A 24 -3.28 -5.89 7.90
N ARG A 25 -2.46 -5.59 8.91
CA ARG A 25 -2.77 -4.54 9.90
C ARG A 25 -2.63 -3.13 9.32
N ARG A 26 -1.86 -2.97 8.24
CA ARG A 26 -1.64 -1.71 7.52
C ARG A 26 -2.68 -1.46 6.44
N LEU A 27 -3.53 -2.45 6.15
CA LEU A 27 -4.65 -2.29 5.23
C LEU A 27 -5.80 -1.54 5.91
N PRO A 28 -6.67 -0.87 5.13
CA PRO A 28 -7.89 -0.26 5.65
C PRO A 28 -8.71 -1.24 6.50
N ARG A 29 -9.31 -0.73 7.59
CA ARG A 29 -10.16 -1.55 8.46
C ARG A 29 -11.44 -1.95 7.71
N GLY A 30 -11.92 -3.16 7.94
CA GLY A 30 -13.18 -3.66 7.37
C GLY A 30 -12.99 -4.92 6.50
N PRO A 31 -13.84 -5.09 5.46
CA PRO A 31 -13.94 -6.34 4.71
C PRO A 31 -12.65 -6.71 3.97
N VAL A 32 -11.90 -5.72 3.49
CA VAL A 32 -10.60 -5.90 2.81
C VAL A 32 -9.61 -6.66 3.70
N ARG A 33 -9.40 -6.19 4.94
CA ARG A 33 -8.49 -6.84 5.89
C ARG A 33 -8.95 -8.27 6.23
N GLN A 34 -10.25 -8.52 6.30
CA GLN A 34 -10.77 -9.86 6.57
C GLN A 34 -10.55 -10.80 5.38
N HIS A 35 -10.78 -10.33 4.16
CA HIS A 35 -10.53 -11.06 2.92
C HIS A 35 -9.07 -11.51 2.84
N TYR A 36 -8.10 -10.60 3.00
CA TYR A 36 -6.68 -10.97 2.94
C TYR A 36 -6.26 -11.88 4.10
N ARG A 37 -6.78 -11.69 5.32
CA ARG A 37 -6.52 -12.64 6.42
C ARG A 37 -7.04 -14.04 6.12
N HIS A 38 -8.19 -14.15 5.46
CA HIS A 38 -8.73 -15.44 5.05
C HIS A 38 -7.88 -16.06 3.94
N ALA A 39 -7.54 -15.28 2.91
CA ALA A 39 -6.69 -15.72 1.80
C ALA A 39 -5.35 -16.28 2.29
N ILE A 40 -4.65 -15.57 3.20
CA ILE A 40 -3.39 -16.04 3.80
C ILE A 40 -3.59 -17.40 4.47
N ARG A 41 -4.65 -17.58 5.27
CA ARG A 41 -4.90 -18.86 5.93
C ARG A 41 -5.15 -19.98 4.93
N GLN A 42 -5.90 -19.72 3.86
CA GLN A 42 -6.16 -20.73 2.84
C GLN A 42 -4.88 -21.10 2.08
N SER A 43 -4.06 -20.12 1.69
CA SER A 43 -2.79 -20.39 1.00
C SER A 43 -1.88 -21.29 1.84
N PHE A 44 -1.76 -21.04 3.14
CA PHE A 44 -0.97 -21.89 4.03
C PHE A 44 -1.55 -23.31 4.19
N LYS A 45 -2.88 -23.46 4.11
CA LYS A 45 -3.53 -24.76 4.17
C LYS A 45 -3.26 -25.59 2.90
N VAL A 46 -3.25 -24.96 1.73
CA VAL A 46 -3.02 -25.64 0.44
C VAL A 46 -1.57 -26.11 0.31
N HIS A 47 -0.62 -25.40 0.93
CA HIS A 47 0.81 -25.75 0.91
C HIS A 47 1.29 -26.39 2.23
N ALA A 48 0.38 -26.98 3.01
CA ALA A 48 0.73 -27.54 4.32
C ALA A 48 1.64 -28.78 4.22
N ASP A 49 1.50 -29.56 3.15
CA ASP A 49 2.25 -30.79 2.90
C ASP A 49 3.47 -30.57 1.96
N GLU A 50 3.83 -29.30 1.70
CA GLU A 50 5.00 -28.96 0.90
C GLU A 50 6.26 -28.97 1.75
N ASP A 51 7.14 -29.95 1.50
CA ASP A 51 8.40 -30.14 2.24
C ASP A 51 9.65 -29.81 1.39
N ASP A 52 9.50 -29.56 0.09
CA ASP A 52 10.64 -29.22 -0.77
C ASP A 52 11.14 -27.80 -0.46
N PRO A 53 12.38 -27.64 0.03
CA PRO A 53 12.92 -26.34 0.40
C PRO A 53 12.95 -25.36 -0.78
N GLU A 54 13.18 -25.82 -2.02
CA GLU A 54 13.18 -24.91 -3.17
C GLU A 54 11.79 -24.37 -3.47
N ARG A 55 10.75 -25.23 -3.42
CA ARG A 55 9.36 -24.83 -3.60
C ARG A 55 8.90 -23.90 -2.50
N ILE A 56 9.24 -24.18 -1.24
CA ILE A 56 8.94 -23.30 -0.12
C ILE A 56 9.56 -21.91 -0.34
N GLN A 57 10.81 -21.82 -0.78
CA GLN A 57 11.44 -20.52 -1.07
C GLN A 57 10.75 -19.79 -2.23
N GLN A 58 10.33 -20.50 -3.29
CA GLN A 58 9.59 -19.89 -4.40
C GLN A 58 8.24 -19.35 -3.94
N ILE A 59 7.49 -20.10 -3.13
CA ILE A 59 6.21 -19.69 -2.55
C ILE A 59 6.41 -18.45 -1.66
N ILE A 60 7.45 -18.44 -0.81
CA ILE A 60 7.79 -17.29 0.02
C ILE A 60 8.06 -16.05 -0.83
N LYS A 61 8.94 -16.17 -1.83
CA LYS A 61 9.29 -15.06 -2.71
C LYS A 61 8.05 -14.49 -3.40
N ARG A 62 7.22 -15.37 -3.98
CA ARG A 62 5.99 -14.97 -4.65
C ARG A 62 5.00 -14.28 -3.71
N ALA A 63 4.81 -14.82 -2.52
CA ALA A 63 3.90 -14.23 -1.52
C ALA A 63 4.36 -12.86 -1.03
N ILE A 64 5.68 -12.61 -0.95
CA ILE A 64 6.24 -11.29 -0.65
C ILE A 64 5.95 -10.30 -1.78
N GLU A 65 6.23 -10.69 -3.04
CA GLU A 65 5.94 -9.86 -4.21
C GLU A 65 4.46 -9.48 -4.30
N ASP A 66 3.57 -10.46 -4.09
CA ASP A 66 2.12 -10.24 -4.08
C ASP A 66 1.71 -9.28 -2.96
N ALA A 67 2.28 -9.43 -1.76
CA ALA A 67 2.01 -8.53 -0.63
C ALA A 67 2.51 -7.10 -0.90
N ASP A 68 3.68 -6.94 -1.52
CA ASP A 68 4.24 -5.64 -1.85
C ASP A 68 3.37 -4.91 -2.89
N TRP A 69 2.91 -5.61 -3.92
CA TRP A 69 1.98 -5.06 -4.91
C TRP A 69 0.68 -4.58 -4.27
N VAL A 70 0.05 -5.41 -3.43
CA VAL A 70 -1.17 -5.05 -2.70
C VAL A 70 -0.94 -3.82 -1.83
N MET A 71 0.15 -3.81 -1.06
CA MET A 71 0.43 -2.72 -0.12
C MET A 71 0.75 -1.39 -0.82
N ASN A 72 1.37 -1.42 -2.00
CA ASN A 72 1.63 -0.22 -2.79
C ASN A 72 0.34 0.34 -3.41
N LYS A 73 -0.57 -0.53 -3.86
CA LYS A 73 -1.90 -0.11 -4.33
C LYS A 73 -2.65 0.69 -3.24
N PHE A 74 -2.73 0.17 -2.02
CA PHE A 74 -3.42 0.86 -0.92
C PHE A 74 -2.65 2.06 -0.36
N LYS A 75 -1.34 2.20 -0.62
CA LYS A 75 -0.64 3.45 -0.32
C LYS A 75 -1.06 4.55 -1.28
N GLY A 76 -1.08 4.27 -2.59
CA GLY A 76 -1.52 5.23 -3.60
C GLY A 76 -2.96 5.71 -3.38
N GLU A 77 -3.89 4.77 -3.13
CA GLU A 77 -5.29 5.09 -2.83
C GLU A 77 -5.44 5.98 -1.58
N ARG A 78 -4.70 5.69 -0.50
CA ARG A 78 -4.73 6.53 0.72
C ARG A 78 -4.16 7.92 0.50
N THR A 79 -3.10 8.05 -0.30
CA THR A 79 -2.49 9.35 -0.58
C THR A 79 -3.48 10.22 -1.36
N MET A 80 -4.15 9.68 -2.37
CA MET A 80 -5.18 10.40 -3.14
C MET A 80 -6.38 10.82 -2.28
N GLU A 81 -6.85 9.96 -1.36
CA GLU A 81 -7.94 10.32 -0.43
C GLU A 81 -7.52 11.44 0.55
N LEU A 82 -6.30 11.37 1.09
CA LEU A 82 -5.79 12.37 2.02
C LEU A 82 -5.53 13.71 1.33
N GLU A 83 -4.99 13.69 0.12
CA GLU A 83 -4.81 14.88 -0.71
C GLU A 83 -6.16 15.47 -1.10
N GLY A 84 -7.13 14.67 -1.52
CA GLY A 84 -8.50 15.11 -1.80
C GLY A 84 -9.18 15.73 -0.57
N ALA A 85 -9.03 15.13 0.60
CA ALA A 85 -9.56 15.66 1.86
C ALA A 85 -8.84 16.94 2.31
N ALA A 86 -7.52 17.02 2.13
CA ALA A 86 -6.73 18.22 2.42
C ALA A 86 -7.09 19.37 1.48
N MET A 87 -7.26 19.09 0.18
CA MET A 87 -7.71 20.05 -0.83
C MET A 87 -9.15 20.51 -0.54
N ALA A 88 -10.06 19.60 -0.20
CA ALA A 88 -11.42 19.98 0.22
C ALA A 88 -11.43 20.86 1.48
N ARG A 89 -10.54 20.58 2.45
CA ARG A 89 -10.38 21.38 3.66
C ARG A 89 -9.79 22.77 3.37
N LEU A 90 -8.79 22.85 2.50
CA LEU A 90 -8.24 24.11 2.00
C LEU A 90 -9.34 24.91 1.28
N GLN A 91 -10.10 24.29 0.38
CA GLN A 91 -11.22 24.93 -0.33
C GLN A 91 -12.27 25.52 0.62
N LEU A 92 -12.64 24.77 1.68
CA LEU A 92 -13.55 25.24 2.73
C LEU A 92 -12.96 26.43 3.50
N GLN A 93 -11.69 26.38 3.89
CA GLN A 93 -11.01 27.47 4.60
C GLN A 93 -10.83 28.72 3.73
N MET A 94 -10.71 28.55 2.40
CA MET A 94 -10.62 29.64 1.43
C MET A 94 -11.98 30.30 1.15
N SER A 95 -13.10 29.61 1.38
CA SER A 95 -14.45 30.15 1.20
C SER A 95 -14.83 31.24 2.22
N GLU A 96 -14.03 31.39 3.29
CA GLU A 96 -14.17 32.45 4.29
C GLU A 96 -13.40 33.73 3.93
N VAL A 97 -12.61 33.72 2.84
CA VAL A 97 -11.74 34.84 2.45
C VAL A 97 -12.31 35.56 1.21
N PRO A 98 -12.42 36.90 1.23
CA PRO A 98 -13.01 37.67 0.13
C PRO A 98 -12.35 37.39 -1.23
N ALA A 99 -13.16 37.26 -2.27
CA ALA A 99 -12.78 36.79 -3.61
C ALA A 99 -11.65 37.56 -4.32
N GLY A 100 -11.24 38.74 -3.82
CA GLY A 100 -10.24 39.60 -4.46
C GLY A 100 -8.76 39.21 -4.26
N ILE A 101 -8.45 38.12 -3.52
CA ILE A 101 -7.07 37.78 -3.13
C ILE A 101 -6.52 36.54 -3.86
N TRP A 102 -7.36 35.71 -4.48
CA TRP A 102 -7.02 34.31 -4.81
C TRP A 102 -6.57 34.02 -6.25
N GLU A 103 -6.71 34.94 -7.19
CA GLU A 103 -6.59 34.63 -8.63
C GLU A 103 -5.15 34.42 -9.13
N HIS A 104 -4.14 34.69 -8.30
CA HIS A 104 -2.72 34.63 -8.69
C HIS A 104 -1.92 33.43 -8.16
N GLN A 105 -2.46 32.55 -7.31
CA GLN A 105 -1.68 31.49 -6.65
C GLN A 105 -1.90 30.05 -7.15
N THR A 106 -3.05 29.71 -7.73
CA THR A 106 -3.36 28.31 -8.10
C THR A 106 -2.67 27.84 -9.39
N LYS A 107 -2.05 28.75 -10.15
CA LYS A 107 -1.38 28.44 -11.42
C LYS A 107 0.02 27.83 -11.27
N GLY A 108 0.60 27.83 -10.05
CA GLY A 108 1.96 27.32 -9.82
C GLY A 108 2.08 25.92 -9.20
N MET A 109 0.98 25.30 -8.75
CA MET A 109 1.03 24.01 -8.03
C MET A 109 0.74 22.78 -8.89
N ILE A 110 0.26 22.95 -10.12
CA ILE A 110 -0.03 21.84 -11.05
C ILE A 110 1.24 21.28 -11.70
N ASP A 111 2.31 22.08 -11.82
CA ASP A 111 3.56 21.64 -12.48
C ASP A 111 4.49 20.78 -11.60
N VAL A 112 4.23 20.64 -10.29
CA VAL A 112 5.10 19.86 -9.38
C VAL A 112 4.73 18.36 -9.36
N ILE A 113 3.53 18.00 -9.81
CA ILE A 113 3.01 16.62 -9.72
C ILE A 113 3.46 15.75 -10.92
N ASP A 114 3.99 16.34 -12.00
CA ASP A 114 4.42 15.61 -13.21
C ASP A 114 5.92 15.24 -13.22
N VAL A 115 6.70 15.61 -12.20
CA VAL A 115 8.17 15.43 -12.22
C VAL A 115 8.64 14.05 -11.75
N ASP A 116 7.84 13.31 -10.95
CA ASP A 116 8.28 12.01 -10.39
C ASP A 116 7.89 10.78 -11.24
N HIS A 117 7.32 10.97 -12.44
CA HIS A 117 6.96 9.84 -13.32
C HIS A 117 7.82 9.68 -14.58
N GLN A 118 8.87 10.47 -14.73
CA GLN A 118 9.92 10.26 -15.72
C GLN A 118 11.27 10.39 -15.03
N ASP A 119 11.78 9.29 -14.46
CA ASP A 119 13.19 8.91 -14.56
C ASP A 119 13.44 7.53 -13.93
N LEU A 120 13.78 6.58 -14.83
CA LEU A 120 14.58 5.34 -14.67
C LEU A 120 14.17 4.24 -13.69
#